data_AF-A0ABD1F4H5-F1
#
_entry.id   AF-A0ABD1F4H5-F1
#
_cell.length_a   1.000
_cell.length_b   1.000
_cell.length_c   1.000
_cell.angle_alpha   90.00
_cell.angle_beta   90.00
_cell.angle_gamma   90.00
#
_symmetry.space_group_name_H-M   'P 1'
#
loop_
_entity.id
_entity.type
_entity.pdbx_description
1 polymer ?
#
loop_
_entity_poly.entity_id
_entity_poly.type
_entity_poly.pdbx_seq_one_letter_code
_entity_poly.pdbx_strand_id
1 'polypeptide(L)'
;MIVVLLVFQFDWLRDSFEQLQTLGGIDFNNIWVMLDEIDSLLIDQGGNIAKLSGPFPGMDSLRYVYINIWIALAKTEEQVTQQILTQLKAKADKLAQDFETHEDEKQIEYEKYEDNEIKKQIKNQKDHLINKTILAQHLHQYAEDSIERWIEHAFTAKYKYKENVEYKISKDKGW
;
A
#
# COMPACT_ATOMS: atom_id res chain seq x y z
N MET A 1 -27.43 34.67 8.16
CA MET A 1 -27.83 33.61 7.20
C MET A 1 -28.24 32.41 8.04
N ILE A 2 -29.45 31.85 7.83
CA ILE A 2 -29.83 30.58 8.46
C ILE A 2 -29.25 29.48 7.57
N VAL A 3 -28.46 28.59 8.15
CA VAL A 3 -27.63 27.64 7.40
C VAL A 3 -27.83 26.24 7.96
N VAL A 4 -28.08 25.28 7.07
CA VAL A 4 -28.05 23.86 7.42
C VAL A 4 -26.59 23.44 7.59
N LEU A 5 -26.21 23.05 8.81
CA LEU A 5 -24.83 22.76 9.21
C LEU A 5 -24.13 21.74 8.28
N LEU A 6 -24.83 20.68 7.88
CA LEU A 6 -24.29 19.65 6.99
C LEU A 6 -23.93 20.20 5.60
N VAL A 7 -24.83 20.98 4.99
CA VAL A 7 -24.59 21.56 3.66
C VAL A 7 -23.39 22.50 3.72
N PHE A 8 -23.31 23.30 4.78
CA PHE A 8 -22.18 24.20 5.01
C PHE A 8 -20.85 23.47 5.23
N GLN A 9 -20.84 22.39 6.03
CA GLN A 9 -19.65 21.56 6.21
C GLN A 9 -19.18 20.96 4.89
N PHE A 10 -20.09 20.46 4.06
CA PHE A 10 -19.75 19.92 2.74
C PHE A 10 -19.24 21.00 1.78
N ASP A 11 -19.87 22.18 1.74
CA ASP A 11 -19.43 23.29 0.90
C ASP A 11 -18.07 23.84 1.34
N TRP A 12 -17.83 23.94 2.65
CA TRP A 12 -16.52 24.31 3.19
C TRP A 12 -15.44 23.28 2.86
N LEU A 13 -15.77 21.99 3.02
CA LEU A 13 -14.84 20.91 2.73
C LEU A 13 -14.50 20.84 1.23
N ARG A 14 -15.50 21.05 0.37
CA ARG A 14 -15.33 21.10 -1.09
C ARG A 14 -14.55 22.33 -1.54
N ASP A 15 -14.83 23.49 -0.96
CA ASP A 15 -14.09 24.73 -1.25
C ASP A 15 -12.62 24.60 -0.85
N SER A 16 -12.35 24.02 0.32
CA SER A 16 -11.00 23.81 0.83
C SER A 16 -10.22 22.77 0.03
N PHE A 17 -10.89 21.68 -0.40
CA PHE A 17 -10.23 20.55 -1.07
C PHE A 17 -10.14 20.72 -2.60
N GLU A 18 -11.22 21.15 -3.25
CA GLU A 18 -11.32 21.28 -4.71
C GLU A 18 -10.94 22.69 -5.19
N GLN A 19 -10.80 23.68 -4.29
CA GLN A 19 -10.49 25.08 -4.60
C GLN A 19 -11.45 25.71 -5.63
N LEU A 20 -12.68 25.20 -5.72
CA LEU A 20 -13.67 25.60 -6.71
C LEU A 20 -14.39 26.93 -6.38
N GLN A 21 -13.96 27.63 -5.32
CA GLN A 21 -14.62 28.85 -4.85
C GLN A 21 -16.13 28.64 -4.61
N THR A 22 -16.53 27.44 -4.17
CA THR A 22 -17.92 27.08 -3.90
C THR A 22 -18.52 27.88 -2.75
N LEU A 23 -17.67 28.44 -1.88
CA LEU A 23 -18.07 29.40 -0.86
C LEU A 23 -18.13 30.85 -1.36
N GLY A 24 -17.93 31.12 -2.65
CA GLY A 24 -18.10 32.45 -3.24
C GLY A 24 -17.17 33.53 -2.69
N GLY A 25 -16.04 33.15 -2.06
CA GLY A 25 -15.08 34.10 -1.48
C GLY A 25 -15.55 34.79 -0.20
N ILE A 26 -16.52 34.22 0.51
CA ILE A 26 -17.03 34.80 1.75
C ILE A 26 -15.93 34.71 2.84
N ASP A 27 -15.57 35.85 3.44
CA ASP A 27 -14.58 35.95 4.53
C ASP A 27 -15.21 35.56 5.88
N PHE A 28 -14.79 34.41 6.42
CA PHE A 28 -15.28 33.86 7.69
C PHE A 28 -15.02 34.73 8.92
N ASN A 29 -14.14 35.73 8.85
CA ASN A 29 -13.87 36.62 9.97
C ASN A 29 -15.01 37.60 10.26
N ASN A 30 -15.92 37.83 9.31
CA ASN A 30 -16.97 38.86 9.41
C ASN A 30 -18.40 38.33 9.22
N ILE A 31 -18.63 37.01 9.36
CA ILE A 31 -19.95 36.40 9.15
C ILE A 31 -20.63 36.07 10.48
N TRP A 32 -21.89 36.48 10.60
CA TRP A 32 -22.77 36.02 11.67
C TRP A 32 -23.57 34.80 11.18
N VAL A 33 -23.32 33.66 11.81
CA VAL A 33 -24.07 32.41 11.58
C VAL A 33 -25.09 32.26 12.71
N MET A 34 -26.35 32.05 12.33
CA MET A 34 -27.41 31.70 13.27
C MET A 34 -27.65 30.20 13.16
N LEU A 35 -27.50 29.51 14.28
CA LEU A 35 -27.75 28.08 14.40
C LEU A 35 -29.14 27.90 15.00
N ASP A 36 -30.01 27.25 14.24
CA ASP A 36 -31.31 26.80 14.73
C ASP A 36 -31.17 25.34 15.20
N GLU A 37 -31.95 24.92 16.19
CA GLU A 37 -31.94 23.54 16.74
C GLU A 37 -30.54 23.04 17.22
N ILE A 38 -29.89 23.84 18.06
CA ILE A 38 -28.50 23.61 18.54
C ILE A 38 -28.36 22.28 19.29
N ASP A 39 -29.38 21.89 20.06
CA ASP A 39 -29.43 20.64 20.81
C ASP A 39 -29.40 19.42 19.87
N SER A 40 -30.22 19.41 18.83
CA SER A 40 -30.19 18.34 17.81
C SER A 40 -28.91 18.34 16.97
N LEU A 41 -28.36 19.51 16.63
CA LEU A 41 -27.12 19.59 15.85
C LEU A 41 -25.88 19.11 16.62
N LEU A 42 -25.75 19.47 17.90
CA LEU A 42 -24.55 19.17 18.68
C LEU A 42 -24.62 17.81 19.37
N ILE A 43 -25.80 17.40 19.85
CA ILE A 43 -25.97 16.16 20.64
C ILE A 43 -26.27 14.98 19.72
N ASP A 44 -27.21 15.11 18.79
CA ASP A 44 -27.61 13.99 17.93
C ASP A 44 -26.70 13.84 16.70
N GLN A 45 -26.28 14.96 16.10
CA GLN A 45 -25.43 14.97 14.91
C GLN A 45 -23.95 15.26 15.17
N GLY A 46 -23.53 15.57 16.41
CA GLY A 46 -22.14 15.90 16.74
C GLY A 46 -21.13 14.76 16.50
N GLY A 47 -21.59 13.51 16.48
CA GLY A 47 -20.77 12.35 16.12
C GLY A 47 -20.63 12.13 14.61
N ASN A 48 -21.45 12.79 13.78
CA ASN A 48 -21.44 12.62 12.34
C ASN A 48 -20.40 13.54 11.70
N ILE A 49 -19.28 12.94 11.28
CA ILE A 49 -18.23 13.66 10.55
C ILE A 49 -18.60 13.65 9.06
N ALA A 50 -18.73 14.84 8.45
CA ALA A 50 -18.84 14.99 7.01
C ALA A 50 -17.56 14.48 6.33
N LYS A 51 -17.69 13.54 5.40
CA LYS A 51 -16.57 12.94 4.66
C LYS A 51 -16.83 13.06 3.17
N LEU A 52 -15.86 13.56 2.42
CA LEU A 52 -15.86 13.44 0.97
C LEU A 52 -15.33 12.06 0.60
N SER A 53 -16.14 11.29 -0.10
CA SER A 53 -15.74 10.05 -0.74
C SER A 53 -15.93 10.23 -2.25
N GLY A 54 -14.84 10.36 -2.98
CA GLY A 54 -14.83 10.40 -4.43
C GLY A 54 -13.64 9.63 -4.97
N PRO A 55 -13.69 9.17 -6.24
CA PRO A 55 -12.53 8.55 -6.86
C PRO A 55 -11.41 9.59 -6.94
N PHE A 56 -10.25 9.29 -6.34
CA PHE A 56 -9.09 10.17 -6.46
C PHE A 56 -8.54 10.07 -7.89
N PRO A 57 -8.44 11.18 -8.64
CA PRO A 57 -8.01 11.14 -10.03
C PRO A 57 -6.65 10.48 -10.19
N GLY A 58 -6.57 9.51 -11.09
CA GLY A 58 -5.33 8.79 -11.39
C GLY A 58 -4.96 7.67 -10.39
N MET A 59 -5.72 7.47 -9.31
CA MET A 59 -5.47 6.38 -8.35
C MET A 59 -5.50 5.00 -9.01
N ASP A 60 -6.32 4.80 -10.04
CA ASP A 60 -6.38 3.55 -10.81
C ASP A 60 -5.05 3.21 -11.50
N SER A 61 -4.23 4.21 -11.84
CA SER A 61 -2.94 3.98 -12.49
C SER A 61 -1.91 3.32 -11.56
N LEU A 62 -2.06 3.45 -10.24
CA LEU A 62 -1.23 2.74 -9.25
C LEU A 62 -1.46 1.23 -9.25
N ARG A 63 -2.63 0.77 -9.71
CA ARG A 63 -2.92 -0.66 -9.87
C ARG A 63 -1.85 -1.36 -10.71
N TYR A 64 -1.38 -0.71 -11.78
CA TYR A 64 -0.36 -1.27 -12.66
C TYR A 64 0.98 -1.41 -11.94
N VAL A 65 1.33 -0.47 -11.05
CA VAL A 65 2.55 -0.56 -10.24
C VAL A 65 2.49 -1.79 -9.34
N TYR A 66 1.37 -2.04 -8.66
CA TYR A 66 1.20 -3.23 -7.82
C TYR A 66 1.29 -4.53 -8.63
N ILE A 67 0.65 -4.59 -9.81
CA ILE A 67 0.74 -5.75 -10.70
C ILE A 67 2.18 -5.99 -11.15
N ASN A 68 2.90 -4.93 -11.53
CA ASN A 68 4.30 -5.03 -11.95
C ASN A 68 5.20 -5.53 -10.82
N ILE A 69 5.01 -5.04 -9.59
CA ILE A 69 5.73 -5.55 -8.41
C ILE A 69 5.50 -7.06 -8.27
N TRP A 70 4.25 -7.51 -8.38
CA TRP A 70 3.90 -8.93 -8.22
C TRP A 70 4.54 -9.81 -9.31
N ILE A 71 4.48 -9.37 -10.57
CA ILE A 71 5.10 -10.09 -11.70
C ILE A 71 6.61 -10.16 -11.54
N ALA A 72 7.25 -9.04 -11.18
CA ALA A 72 8.69 -8.99 -10.96
C ALA A 72 9.12 -9.93 -9.83
N LEU A 73 8.32 -10.00 -8.76
CA LEU A 73 8.57 -10.90 -7.63
C LEU A 73 8.48 -12.36 -8.05
N ALA A 74 7.43 -12.76 -8.77
CA ALA A 74 7.28 -14.14 -9.28
C ALA A 74 8.42 -14.53 -10.23
N LYS A 75 8.86 -13.63 -11.11
CA LYS A 75 9.97 -13.88 -12.03
C LYS A 75 11.31 -14.02 -11.30
N THR A 76 11.55 -13.18 -10.29
CA THR A 76 12.79 -13.21 -9.50
C THR A 76 12.88 -14.51 -8.70
N GLU A 77 11.78 -14.94 -8.11
CA GLU A 77 11.68 -16.23 -7.42
C GLU A 77 12.07 -17.39 -8.35
N GLU A 78 11.47 -17.47 -9.54
CA GLU A 78 11.79 -18.52 -10.51
C GLU A 78 13.28 -18.53 -10.87
N GLN A 79 13.89 -17.35 -11.05
CA GLN A 79 15.31 -17.22 -11.34
C GLN A 79 16.19 -17.71 -10.18
N VAL A 80 15.84 -17.36 -8.94
CA VAL A 80 16.58 -17.79 -7.75
C VAL A 80 16.46 -19.30 -7.56
N THR A 81 15.26 -19.87 -7.68
CA THR A 81 15.05 -21.32 -7.59
C THR A 81 15.84 -22.06 -8.67
N GLN A 82 15.86 -21.56 -9.92
CA GLN A 82 16.68 -22.15 -10.99
C GLN A 82 18.18 -22.10 -10.68
N GLN A 83 18.68 -20.98 -10.13
CA GLN A 83 20.07 -20.86 -9.70
C GLN A 83 20.40 -21.85 -8.58
N ILE A 84 19.53 -21.98 -7.59
CA ILE A 84 19.68 -22.94 -6.49
C ILE A 84 19.70 -24.37 -7.03
N LEU A 85 18.76 -24.75 -7.90
CA LEU A 85 18.71 -26.08 -8.51
C LEU A 85 19.99 -26.38 -9.31
N THR A 86 20.52 -25.40 -10.03
CA THR A 86 21.77 -25.56 -10.80
C THR A 86 22.96 -25.74 -9.87
N GLN A 87 23.03 -24.97 -8.77
CA GLN A 87 24.06 -25.12 -7.75
C GLN A 87 23.96 -26.45 -7.01
N LEU A 88 22.73 -26.93 -6.71
CA LEU A 88 22.50 -28.22 -6.09
C LEU A 88 22.94 -29.36 -6.99
N LYS A 89 22.61 -29.31 -8.29
CA LYS A 89 23.12 -30.30 -9.27
C LYS A 89 24.65 -30.30 -9.30
N ALA A 90 25.26 -29.13 -9.45
CA ALA A 90 26.72 -28.99 -9.47
C ALA A 90 27.39 -29.43 -8.15
N LYS A 91 26.71 -29.28 -7.00
CA LYS A 91 27.17 -29.77 -5.71
C LYS A 91 26.96 -31.28 -5.57
N ALA A 92 25.83 -31.83 -6.03
CA ALA A 92 25.56 -33.27 -6.03
C ALA A 92 26.55 -34.03 -6.92
N ASP A 93 26.90 -33.47 -8.08
CA ASP A 93 27.93 -34.01 -8.97
C ASP A 93 29.32 -34.02 -8.30
N LYS A 94 29.58 -33.08 -7.39
CA LYS A 94 30.80 -33.02 -6.56
C LYS A 94 30.72 -33.92 -5.31
N LEU A 95 29.54 -34.05 -4.71
CA LEU A 95 29.30 -34.85 -3.49
C LEU A 95 29.21 -36.35 -3.79
N ALA A 96 28.92 -36.75 -5.03
CA ALA A 96 29.10 -38.12 -5.50
C ALA A 96 30.56 -38.63 -5.32
N GLN A 97 31.49 -37.73 -5.00
CA GLN A 97 32.88 -38.04 -4.68
C GLN A 97 33.21 -38.10 -3.18
N ASP A 98 32.39 -37.55 -2.29
CA ASP A 98 32.63 -37.55 -0.83
C ASP A 98 31.31 -37.73 -0.06
N PHE A 99 31.17 -38.89 0.60
CA PHE A 99 30.07 -39.17 1.51
C PHE A 99 30.24 -38.41 2.83
N GLU A 100 29.25 -37.57 3.20
CA GLU A 100 28.50 -37.69 4.46
C GLU A 100 27.42 -36.61 4.60
N THR A 101 26.25 -37.02 5.10
CA THR A 101 25.04 -36.23 5.22
C THR A 101 24.81 -35.86 6.69
N HIS A 102 24.64 -34.57 6.97
CA HIS A 102 23.94 -34.09 8.16
C HIS A 102 22.72 -33.30 7.68
N GLU A 103 21.53 -33.75 8.11
CA GLU A 103 20.27 -33.51 7.40
C GLU A 103 19.32 -32.50 8.07
N ASP A 104 19.52 -32.09 9.32
CA ASP A 104 18.46 -31.33 10.03
C ASP A 104 18.72 -29.83 10.32
N GLU A 105 19.83 -29.25 9.88
CA GLU A 105 20.08 -27.79 10.03
C GLU A 105 20.01 -26.99 8.71
N LYS A 106 19.92 -27.68 7.56
CA LYS A 106 19.99 -27.03 6.24
C LYS A 106 18.69 -26.33 5.83
N GLN A 107 17.51 -26.80 6.26
CA GLN A 107 16.25 -26.24 5.73
C GLN A 107 15.99 -24.78 6.15
N ILE A 108 16.30 -24.42 7.40
CA ILE A 108 16.05 -23.06 7.94
C ILE A 108 17.04 -22.02 7.37
N GLU A 109 18.27 -22.45 7.07
CA GLU A 109 19.29 -21.57 6.48
C GLU A 109 19.04 -21.30 4.99
N TYR A 110 18.50 -22.30 4.26
CA TYR A 110 18.13 -22.15 2.85
C TYR A 110 16.91 -21.21 2.66
N GLU A 111 15.87 -21.33 3.48
CA GLU A 111 14.69 -20.44 3.40
C GLU A 111 15.08 -18.97 3.66
N LYS A 112 15.95 -18.69 4.64
CA LYS A 112 16.45 -17.33 4.91
C LYS A 112 17.37 -16.76 3.83
N TYR A 113 18.08 -17.61 3.09
CA TYR A 113 18.98 -17.18 2.03
C TYR A 113 18.21 -16.82 0.76
N GLU A 114 17.21 -17.62 0.41
CA GLU A 114 16.31 -17.40 -0.74
C GLU A 114 15.54 -16.07 -0.58
N ASP A 115 15.02 -15.80 0.61
CA ASP A 115 14.28 -14.58 0.94
C ASP A 115 15.12 -13.29 0.76
N ASN A 116 16.39 -13.31 1.18
CA ASN A 116 17.26 -12.14 1.14
C ASN A 116 17.75 -11.82 -0.28
N GLU A 117 18.05 -12.84 -1.09
CA GLU A 117 18.47 -12.65 -2.48
C GLU A 117 17.32 -12.17 -3.36
N ILE A 118 16.10 -12.68 -3.17
CA ILE A 118 14.90 -12.21 -3.88
C ILE A 118 14.64 -10.73 -3.55
N LYS A 119 14.68 -10.35 -2.26
CA LYS A 119 14.45 -8.95 -1.84
C LYS A 119 15.49 -8.00 -2.43
N LYS A 120 16.76 -8.42 -2.51
CA LYS A 120 17.86 -7.61 -3.08
C LYS A 120 17.73 -7.45 -4.59
N GLN A 121 17.37 -8.51 -5.32
CA GLN A 121 17.22 -8.44 -6.77
C GLN A 121 16.03 -7.56 -7.20
N ILE A 122 14.90 -7.62 -6.47
CA ILE A 122 13.75 -6.75 -6.74
C ILE A 122 14.06 -5.28 -6.43
N LYS A 123 14.79 -5.02 -5.33
CA LYS A 123 15.19 -3.65 -4.97
C LYS A 123 16.09 -3.01 -6.03
N ASN A 124 16.91 -3.81 -6.72
CA ASN A 124 17.74 -3.34 -7.84
C ASN A 124 16.93 -3.06 -9.12
N GLN A 125 15.72 -3.61 -9.27
CA GLN A 125 14.85 -3.41 -10.43
C GLN A 125 13.80 -2.31 -10.21
N LYS A 126 13.87 -1.57 -9.09
CA LYS A 126 12.82 -0.62 -8.66
C LYS A 126 12.41 0.39 -9.73
N ASP A 127 13.35 0.87 -10.54
CA ASP A 127 13.13 1.90 -11.54
C ASP A 127 12.27 1.40 -12.72
N HIS A 128 12.27 0.09 -12.99
CA HIS A 128 11.46 -0.54 -14.04
C HIS A 128 10.04 -0.90 -13.57
N LEU A 129 9.78 -0.89 -12.26
CA LEU A 129 8.47 -1.21 -11.71
C LEU A 129 7.47 -0.06 -11.90
N ILE A 130 7.98 1.17 -11.94
CA ILE A 130 7.18 2.39 -12.14
C ILE A 130 7.15 2.75 -13.63
N ASN A 131 6.05 2.43 -14.29
CA ASN A 131 5.84 2.89 -15.67
C ASN A 131 5.30 4.32 -15.68
N LYS A 132 6.21 5.30 -15.82
CA LYS A 132 5.91 6.75 -15.87
C LYS A 132 4.98 7.14 -17.03
N THR A 133 4.82 6.29 -18.04
CA THR A 133 3.93 6.53 -19.20
C THR A 133 2.46 6.27 -18.84
N ILE A 134 2.21 5.33 -17.93
CA ILE A 134 0.85 4.91 -17.52
C ILE A 134 0.44 5.64 -16.23
N LEU A 135 1.40 5.91 -15.36
CA LEU A 135 1.17 6.57 -14.07
C LEU A 135 0.88 8.06 -14.27
N ALA A 136 -0.17 8.57 -13.62
CA ALA A 136 -0.48 10.00 -13.64
C ALA A 136 0.67 10.84 -13.06
N GLN A 137 0.98 11.98 -13.70
CA GLN A 137 2.17 12.78 -13.40
C GLN A 137 2.23 13.24 -11.93
N HIS A 138 1.10 13.62 -11.34
CA HIS A 138 1.02 14.04 -9.94
C HIS A 138 1.26 12.90 -8.94
N LEU A 139 1.25 11.64 -9.39
CA LEU A 139 1.49 10.46 -8.56
C LEU A 139 2.92 9.92 -8.68
N HIS A 140 3.75 10.48 -9.58
CA HIS A 140 5.12 9.98 -9.81
C HIS A 140 5.96 10.04 -8.53
N GLN A 141 5.99 11.20 -7.87
CA GLN A 141 6.74 11.37 -6.63
C GLN A 141 6.24 10.44 -5.52
N TYR A 142 4.91 10.36 -5.35
CA TYR A 142 4.31 9.47 -4.37
C TYR A 142 4.66 8.00 -4.60
N ALA A 143 4.65 7.56 -5.86
CA ALA A 143 5.02 6.20 -6.22
C ALA A 143 6.51 5.93 -5.99
N GLU A 144 7.39 6.86 -6.33
CA GLU A 144 8.83 6.74 -6.08
C GLU A 144 9.15 6.64 -4.58
N ASP A 145 8.50 7.45 -3.75
CA ASP A 145 8.69 7.43 -2.30
C ASP A 145 8.13 6.15 -1.65
N SER A 146 7.06 5.60 -2.22
CA SER A 146 6.32 4.48 -1.63
C SER A 146 6.75 3.10 -2.13
N ILE A 147 7.49 3.02 -3.25
CA ILE A 147 7.80 1.76 -3.93
C ILE A 147 8.54 0.75 -3.04
N GLU A 148 9.50 1.21 -2.24
CA GLU A 148 10.28 0.32 -1.36
C GLU A 148 9.37 -0.36 -0.33
N ARG A 149 8.43 0.43 0.24
CA ARG A 149 7.45 -0.07 1.20
C ARG A 149 6.47 -1.03 0.54
N TRP A 150 6.05 -0.76 -0.70
CA TRP A 150 5.16 -1.67 -1.43
C TRP A 150 5.82 -3.00 -1.79
N ILE A 151 7.10 -2.98 -2.15
CA ILE A 151 7.88 -4.21 -2.36
C ILE A 151 7.95 -5.03 -1.08
N GLU A 152 8.23 -4.39 0.07
CA GLU A 152 8.28 -5.08 1.36
C GLU A 152 6.92 -5.67 1.76
N HIS A 153 5.84 -4.94 1.51
CA HIS A 153 4.48 -5.44 1.76
C HIS A 153 4.13 -6.61 0.85
N ALA A 154 4.48 -6.55 -0.43
CA ALA A 154 4.25 -7.64 -1.38
C ALA A 154 5.05 -8.90 -0.99
N PHE A 155 6.30 -8.72 -0.56
CA PHE A 155 7.14 -9.80 -0.05
C PHE A 155 6.52 -10.43 1.20
N THR A 156 6.13 -9.60 2.17
CA THR A 156 5.48 -10.08 3.40
C THR A 156 4.17 -10.79 3.08
N ALA A 157 3.35 -10.23 2.19
CA ALA A 157 2.09 -10.81 1.72
C ALA A 157 2.27 -12.23 1.17
N LYS A 158 3.35 -12.47 0.42
CA LYS A 158 3.58 -13.75 -0.24
C LYS A 158 4.20 -14.81 0.66
N TYR A 159 5.21 -14.45 1.46
CA TYR A 159 6.00 -15.44 2.21
C TYR A 159 5.58 -15.58 3.67
N LYS A 160 5.00 -14.54 4.27
CA LYS A 160 4.64 -14.53 5.69
C LYS A 160 3.20 -14.92 5.93
N TYR A 161 2.28 -14.47 5.09
CA TYR A 161 0.86 -14.71 5.28
C TYR A 161 0.40 -15.96 4.54
N LYS A 162 -0.21 -16.90 5.28
CA LYS A 162 -0.87 -18.06 4.69
C LYS A 162 -2.33 -17.72 4.38
N GLU A 163 -2.69 -17.87 3.11
CA GLU A 163 -4.06 -17.70 2.63
C GLU A 163 -5.01 -18.55 3.48
N ASN A 164 -6.09 -17.95 3.97
CA ASN A 164 -7.10 -18.57 4.83
C ASN A 164 -6.71 -18.94 6.28
N VAL A 165 -5.52 -18.55 6.77
CA VAL A 165 -5.10 -18.82 8.16
C VAL A 165 -4.97 -17.54 8.99
N GLU A 166 -4.47 -16.46 8.38
CA GLU A 166 -4.09 -15.24 9.10
C GLU A 166 -5.05 -14.07 8.82
N TYR A 167 -6.35 -14.27 9.05
CA TYR A 167 -7.31 -13.16 9.09
C TYR A 167 -7.16 -12.40 10.40
N LYS A 168 -6.17 -11.51 10.52
CA LYS A 168 -6.06 -10.67 11.71
C LYS A 168 -7.09 -9.53 11.65
N ILE A 169 -8.31 -9.79 12.09
CA ILE A 169 -9.20 -8.74 12.60
C ILE A 169 -8.66 -8.38 13.99
N SER A 170 -7.76 -7.39 14.08
CA SER A 170 -7.41 -6.86 15.40
C SER A 170 -8.60 -6.06 15.93
N LYS A 171 -9.45 -6.71 16.72
CA LYS A 171 -10.24 -5.99 17.72
C LYS A 171 -9.27 -5.57 18.83
N ASP A 172 -8.62 -4.42 18.65
CA ASP A 172 -7.99 -3.71 19.77
C ASP A 172 -7.68 -2.27 19.38
N LYS A 173 -8.66 -1.39 19.62
CA LYS A 173 -8.69 -0.58 20.84
C LYS A 173 -10.08 0.04 20.94
N GLY A 174 -10.69 -0.18 22.11
CA GLY A 174 -12.02 0.32 22.41
C GLY A 174 -12.10 1.84 22.38
N TRP A 175 -13.34 2.28 22.29
CA TRP A 175 -13.86 3.40 23.06
C TRP A 175 -15.01 2.83 23.88
#